data_AF-A0A6L5QEH5-F1
#
_entry.id   AF-A0A6L5QEH5-F1
#
_cell.length_a   1.000
_cell.length_b   1.000
_cell.length_c   1.000
_cell.angle_alpha   90.00
_cell.angle_beta   90.00
_cell.angle_gamma   90.00
#
_symmetry.space_group_name_H-M   'P 1'
#
loop_
_entity.id
_entity.type
_entity.pdbx_description
1 polymer ?
#
loop_
_entity_poly.entity_id
_entity_poly.type
_entity_poly.pdbx_seq_one_letter_code
_entity_poly.pdbx_strand_id
1 'polypeptide(L)'
;MSKRGKQTIDPEIVEFEEALLRSLDQATHGEGRVNTPQQIVGRRGRPIGSVKAKPKIPTTIRFDQDVLDALKASGRGWQTRVNEAMRDWLARQSKVN
;
A
#
# COMPACT_ATOMS: atom_id res chain seq x y z
N MET A 1 -20.15 6.98 -44.73
CA MET A 1 -19.23 6.41 -43.72
C MET A 1 -18.73 7.54 -42.83
N SER A 2 -18.90 7.39 -41.51
CA SER A 2 -18.32 8.18 -40.39
C SER A 2 -18.61 9.68 -40.27
N LYS A 3 -19.69 10.04 -39.56
CA LYS A 3 -19.72 11.27 -38.75
C LYS A 3 -19.18 10.91 -37.36
N ARG A 4 -17.94 11.33 -37.08
CA ARG A 4 -17.29 11.21 -35.76
C ARG A 4 -18.07 12.10 -34.78
N GLY A 5 -18.80 11.48 -33.85
CA GLY A 5 -19.54 12.19 -32.81
C GLY A 5 -18.60 13.06 -31.99
N LYS A 6 -18.99 14.33 -31.77
CA LYS A 6 -18.28 15.27 -30.91
C LYS A 6 -18.15 14.62 -29.52
N GLN A 7 -16.93 14.38 -29.07
CA GLN A 7 -16.70 14.00 -27.69
C GLN A 7 -17.03 15.21 -26.83
N THR A 8 -18.19 15.16 -26.18
CA THR A 8 -18.48 16.03 -25.03
C THR A 8 -17.53 15.57 -23.94
N ILE A 9 -16.45 16.33 -23.73
CA ILE A 9 -15.51 16.07 -22.65
C ILE A 9 -16.27 16.39 -21.36
N ASP A 10 -16.47 15.36 -20.53
CA ASP A 10 -17.18 15.50 -19.27
C ASP A 10 -16.44 16.52 -18.37
N PRO A 11 -17.17 17.38 -17.63
CA PRO A 11 -16.56 18.47 -16.83
C PRO A 11 -15.56 17.95 -15.79
N GLU A 12 -15.74 16.72 -15.29
CA GLU A 12 -14.82 16.05 -14.36
C GLU A 12 -13.47 15.70 -15.02
N ILE A 13 -13.47 15.42 -16.33
CA ILE A 13 -12.24 15.14 -17.08
C ILE A 13 -11.45 16.42 -17.32
N VAL A 14 -12.13 17.56 -17.50
CA VAL A 14 -11.47 18.88 -17.65
C VAL A 14 -10.77 19.28 -16.35
N GLU A 15 -11.44 19.17 -15.21
CA GLU A 15 -10.84 19.45 -13.90
C GLU A 15 -9.66 18.51 -13.60
N PHE A 16 -9.76 17.24 -14.01
CA PHE A 16 -8.68 16.28 -13.89
C PHE A 16 -7.48 16.63 -14.77
N GLU A 17 -7.69 17.03 -16.03
CA GLU A 17 -6.65 17.47 -16.95
C GLU A 17 -5.92 18.71 -16.42
N GLU A 18 -6.65 19.69 -15.89
CA GLU A 18 -6.07 20.88 -15.25
C GLU A 18 -5.23 20.53 -14.02
N ALA A 19 -5.73 19.62 -13.17
CA ALA A 19 -4.99 19.15 -12.01
C ALA A 19 -3.70 18.39 -12.40
N LEU A 20 -3.76 17.58 -13.48
CA LEU A 20 -2.63 16.84 -14.01
C LEU A 20 -1.56 17.77 -14.57
N LEU A 21 -1.95 18.77 -15.36
CA LEU A 21 -1.05 19.76 -15.95
C LEU A 21 -0.32 20.57 -14.86
N ARG A 22 -1.05 20.98 -13.81
CA ARG A 22 -0.45 21.64 -12.65
C ARG A 22 0.59 20.77 -11.93
N SER A 23 0.33 19.46 -11.81
CA SER A 23 1.29 18.52 -11.20
C SER A 23 2.54 18.31 -12.04
N LEU A 24 2.41 18.30 -13.38
CA LEU A 24 3.54 18.16 -14.30
C LEU A 24 4.42 19.41 -14.30
N ASP A 25 3.81 20.59 -14.25
CA ASP A 25 4.49 21.88 -14.11
C ASP A 25 5.32 21.92 -12.82
N GLN A 26 4.71 21.58 -11.68
CA GLN A 26 5.40 21.46 -10.38
C GLN A 26 6.58 20.49 -10.45
N ALA A 27 6.40 19.32 -11.08
CA ALA A 27 7.47 18.33 -11.24
C ALA A 27 8.62 18.82 -12.13
N THR A 28 8.31 19.64 -13.15
CA THR A 28 9.28 20.21 -14.11
C THR A 28 10.07 21.34 -13.47
N HIS A 29 9.42 22.16 -12.66
CA HIS A 29 10.05 23.21 -11.85
C HIS A 29 10.82 22.70 -10.63
N GLY A 30 10.85 21.37 -10.42
CA GLY A 30 11.58 20.74 -9.31
C GLY A 30 10.92 20.96 -7.95
N GLU A 31 9.71 21.51 -7.92
CA GLU A 31 8.93 21.69 -6.70
C GLU A 31 8.53 20.32 -6.16
N GLY A 32 9.01 19.99 -4.95
CA GLY A 32 8.80 18.68 -4.31
C GLY A 32 9.98 17.72 -4.38
N ARG A 33 11.05 18.03 -5.11
CA ARG A 33 12.29 17.25 -5.07
C ARG A 33 13.16 17.68 -3.89
N VAL A 34 13.24 16.81 -2.89
CA VAL A 34 14.06 17.01 -1.69
C VAL A 34 15.46 16.43 -1.95
N ASN A 35 16.36 17.24 -2.52
CA ASN A 35 17.70 16.78 -2.90
C ASN A 35 18.82 17.33 -2.01
N THR A 36 18.55 18.35 -1.17
CA THR A 36 19.59 18.95 -0.34
C THR A 36 19.63 18.32 1.06
N PRO A 37 20.83 18.12 1.64
CA PRO A 37 20.98 17.59 3.00
C PRO A 37 20.17 18.35 4.05
N GLN A 38 20.08 19.67 3.92
CA GLN A 38 19.36 20.55 4.84
C GLN A 38 17.84 20.33 4.81
N GLN A 39 17.27 20.03 3.63
CA GLN A 39 15.84 19.73 3.49
C GLN A 39 15.50 18.30 3.99
N ILE A 40 16.46 17.37 3.94
CA ILE A 40 16.30 15.99 4.42
C ILE A 40 16.32 15.93 5.96
N VAL A 41 17.14 16.75 6.63
CA VAL A 41 17.27 16.77 8.10
C VAL A 41 15.96 17.17 8.80
N GLY A 42 15.13 18.03 8.18
CA GLY A 42 13.82 18.42 8.72
C GLY A 42 12.74 17.34 8.59
N ARG A 43 12.87 16.42 7.62
CA ARG A 43 11.99 15.27 7.44
C ARG A 43 12.63 14.05 8.09
N ARG A 44 12.60 14.02 9.43
CA ARG A 44 12.88 12.79 10.17
C ARG A 44 12.04 11.68 9.55
N GLY A 45 12.69 10.62 9.08
CA GLY A 45 12.00 9.39 8.75
C GLY A 45 11.19 8.87 9.95
N ARG A 46 10.63 7.67 9.81
CA ARG A 46 9.89 6.99 10.87
C ARG A 46 10.56 7.21 12.25
N PRO A 47 9.83 7.72 13.26
CA PRO A 47 10.42 8.21 14.52
C PRO A 47 11.34 7.18 15.16
N ILE A 48 12.52 7.63 15.61
CA ILE A 48 13.49 6.83 16.36
C ILE A 48 12.76 6.25 17.59
N GLY A 49 12.64 4.91 17.67
CA GLY A 49 11.87 4.20 18.69
C GLY A 49 10.63 3.44 18.18
N SER A 50 10.21 3.66 16.94
CA SER A 50 9.08 2.92 16.33
C SER A 50 9.46 1.57 15.70
N VAL A 51 10.70 1.12 15.90
CA VAL A 51 11.13 -0.23 15.55
C VAL A 51 10.76 -1.12 16.73
N LYS A 52 9.71 -1.95 16.58
CA LYS A 52 9.33 -2.94 17.60
C LYS A 52 10.52 -3.85 17.88
N ALA A 53 10.77 -4.17 19.16
CA ALA A 53 11.85 -5.06 19.58
C ALA A 53 11.84 -6.43 18.88
N LYS A 54 10.66 -6.91 18.48
CA LYS A 54 10.48 -8.10 17.64
C LYS A 54 9.56 -7.75 16.46
N PRO A 55 10.10 -7.30 15.32
CA PRO A 55 9.30 -7.00 14.14
C PRO A 55 8.75 -8.28 13.51
N LYS A 56 7.62 -8.17 12.81
CA LYS A 56 7.15 -9.24 11.94
C LYS A 56 8.14 -9.35 10.78
N ILE A 57 8.66 -10.54 10.54
CA ILE A 57 9.54 -10.81 9.40
C ILE A 57 8.64 -11.05 8.17
N PRO A 58 8.81 -10.28 7.07
CA PRO A 58 8.11 -10.55 5.84
C PRO A 58 8.64 -11.86 5.24
N THR A 59 7.77 -12.85 5.13
CA THR A 59 8.09 -14.15 4.53
C THR A 59 7.08 -14.47 3.45
N THR A 60 7.55 -14.93 2.29
CA THR A 60 6.69 -15.39 1.19
C THR A 60 6.26 -16.82 1.43
N ILE A 61 4.97 -17.06 1.59
CA ILE A 61 4.35 -18.38 1.77
C ILE A 61 3.32 -18.56 0.67
N ARG A 62 3.25 -19.76 0.08
CA ARG A 62 2.21 -20.13 -0.88
C ARG A 62 1.05 -20.80 -0.14
N PHE A 63 -0.16 -20.40 -0.46
CA PHE A 63 -1.40 -21.02 0.00
C PHE A 63 -2.13 -21.58 -1.21
N ASP A 64 -2.91 -22.64 -0.99
CA ASP A 64 -3.88 -23.09 -1.98
C ASP A 64 -4.94 -22.00 -2.22
N GLN A 65 -5.51 -22.01 -3.43
CA GLN A 65 -6.39 -20.94 -3.90
C GLN A 65 -7.67 -20.83 -3.04
N ASP A 66 -8.28 -21.96 -2.74
CA ASP A 66 -9.48 -22.08 -1.90
C ASP A 66 -9.24 -21.56 -0.48
N VAL A 67 -8.10 -21.90 0.11
CA VAL A 67 -7.69 -21.43 1.44
C VAL A 67 -7.48 -19.92 1.41
N LEU A 68 -6.78 -19.39 0.41
CA LEU A 68 -6.54 -17.95 0.30
C LEU A 68 -7.85 -17.18 0.14
N ASP A 69 -8.80 -17.70 -0.63
CA ASP A 69 -10.10 -17.08 -0.86
C ASP A 69 -10.96 -17.10 0.40
N ALA A 70 -11.02 -18.21 1.13
CA ALA A 70 -11.69 -18.29 2.43
C ALA A 70 -11.08 -17.31 3.45
N LEU A 71 -9.75 -17.19 3.47
CA LEU A 71 -9.06 -16.24 4.34
C LEU A 71 -9.36 -14.79 3.97
N LYS A 72 -9.33 -14.43 2.68
CA LYS A 72 -9.69 -13.08 2.23
C LYS A 72 -11.16 -12.76 2.50
N ALA A 73 -12.06 -13.72 2.29
CA ALA A 73 -13.49 -13.60 2.58
C ALA A 73 -13.76 -13.32 4.06
N SER A 74 -12.85 -13.74 4.95
CA SER A 74 -12.94 -13.41 6.37
C SER A 74 -12.88 -11.91 6.65
N GLY A 75 -12.39 -11.08 5.71
CA GLY A 75 -12.44 -9.62 5.74
C GLY A 75 -11.13 -8.94 6.18
N ARG A 76 -11.23 -7.67 6.61
CA ARG A 76 -10.06 -6.87 7.05
C ARG A 76 -9.30 -7.61 8.15
N GLY A 77 -7.97 -7.58 8.09
CA GLY A 77 -7.11 -8.20 9.10
C GLY A 77 -7.01 -9.73 9.04
N TRP A 78 -7.42 -10.37 7.94
CA TRP A 78 -7.28 -11.82 7.75
C TRP A 78 -5.84 -12.32 7.97
N GLN A 79 -4.82 -11.56 7.56
CA GLN A 79 -3.42 -11.91 7.81
C GLN A 79 -3.07 -11.98 9.31
N THR A 80 -3.66 -11.10 10.13
CA THR A 80 -3.46 -11.14 11.59
C THR A 80 -4.12 -12.37 12.18
N ARG A 81 -5.32 -12.73 11.73
CA ARG A 81 -6.03 -13.95 12.15
C ARG A 81 -5.29 -15.22 11.77
N VAL A 82 -4.74 -15.31 10.55
CA VAL A 82 -3.88 -16.42 10.14
C VAL A 82 -2.68 -16.55 11.07
N ASN A 83 -2.02 -15.43 11.37
CA ASN A 83 -0.88 -15.44 12.28
C ASN A 83 -1.27 -15.90 13.70
N GLU A 84 -2.45 -15.56 14.19
CA GLU A 84 -2.96 -16.02 15.49
C GLU A 84 -3.29 -17.51 15.48
N ALA A 85 -3.97 -18.00 14.44
CA ALA A 85 -4.27 -19.42 14.25
C ALA A 85 -2.99 -20.26 14.21
N MET A 86 -1.93 -19.79 13.54
CA MET A 86 -0.62 -20.48 13.55
C MET A 86 0.02 -20.49 14.94
N ARG A 87 -0.12 -19.42 15.74
CA ARG A 87 0.41 -19.41 17.12
C ARG A 87 -0.32 -20.42 18.01
N ASP A 88 -1.65 -20.47 17.93
CA ASP A 88 -2.45 -21.43 18.69
C ASP A 88 -2.14 -22.87 18.26
N TRP A 89 -2.06 -23.13 16.96
CA TRP A 89 -1.65 -24.44 16.44
C TRP A 89 -0.28 -24.87 16.97
N LEU A 90 0.73 -23.99 16.91
CA LEU A 90 2.07 -24.28 17.45
C LEU A 90 2.05 -24.53 18.97
N ALA A 91 1.27 -23.75 19.73
CA ALA A 91 1.15 -23.91 21.18
C ALA A 91 0.51 -25.26 21.56
N ARG A 92 -0.46 -25.73 20.77
CA ARG A 92 -1.06 -27.06 20.94
C ARG A 92 -0.05 -28.16 20.62
N GLN A 93 0.70 -28.04 19.52
CA GLN A 93 1.72 -29.02 19.14
C GLN A 93 2.83 -29.13 20.19
N SER A 94 3.29 -28.00 20.76
CA SER A 94 4.31 -28.02 21.82
C SER A 94 3.85 -28.63 23.13
N LYS A 95 2.53 -28.82 23.33
CA LYS A 95 1.97 -29.38 24.56
C LYS A 95 1.76 -30.90 24.47
N VAL A 96 1.81 -31.44 23.25
CA VAL A 96 1.63 -32.87 22.95
C VAL A 96 2.97 -33.60 22.88
N ASN A 97 4.08 -32.86 22.87
CA ASN A 97 5.45 -33.36 22.79
C ASN A 97 6.22 -33.03 24.07
#